data_AF-A0A7U7B005-F1
#
_entry.id   AF-A0A7U7B005-F1
#
_cell.length_a   1.000
_cell.length_b   1.000
_cell.length_c   1.000
_cell.angle_alpha   90.00
_cell.angle_beta   90.00
_cell.angle_gamma   90.00
#
_symmetry.space_group_name_H-M   'P 1'
#
loop_
_entity.id
_entity.type
_entity.pdbx_description
1 polymer ?
#
loop_
_entity_poly.entity_id
_entity_poly.type
_entity_poly.pdbx_seq_one_letter_code
_entity_poly.pdbx_strand_id
1 'polypeptide(L)'
;MRLLVTRPAQDAAPLAKLLEERGHQAVLEPLLEIVPLQDASIDLAGVQALLFTSANGVRAFASLHADRGLAVFAVGASTASAASNAGFERVESADGDVDDLARLVRLQCDPAKGALLHPAASHVAGDLAGLLGDAGFEVRRRVIYESKAAKALSSETIRLLQEGAIDGALFFSPRTAESFASLAGQANIADRLGDVTAFALSQAVASRLQKLPFKAVRIAESPDQNALLTCIDEGAMNSEVEHKEPQDLSAARIDEVMPPPVLKAKSALPVFLAGGVLGIALVAGAGAMLWPMLVDSLKTEIMQEEVDAEPALTAGSDAIKALSARDESLARRISDLEGKAAQPAHESPGLAPEELTRLNERFAKLETDLQTLSSRREAGPSMLVAALLLRDANNAGRSFGKELETLARLAGDDVEMAPHLSALKPIQEKGVAPIAEIERGFQTLKPELLRSTMDANEDLWASVLRRLSVLISIRRVDSQGQDEGGIDGAVARAEASLAKRDLAGAAANLTTLAGPVGDLVKPWLGEAYTHIEADMHIQALLDRALALTVKP
;
A
#
# COMPACT_ATOMS: atom_id res chain seq x y z
N MET A 1 22.82 13.71 21.31
CA MET A 1 21.54 13.40 21.99
C MET A 1 21.61 12.03 22.67
N ARG A 2 20.88 11.84 23.77
CA ARG A 2 20.59 10.54 24.38
C ARG A 2 19.20 10.08 23.94
N LEU A 3 19.14 8.93 23.29
CA LEU A 3 18.00 8.46 22.50
C LEU A 3 17.49 7.12 23.01
N LEU A 4 16.19 7.05 23.31
CA LEU A 4 15.50 5.83 23.70
C LEU A 4 15.17 4.98 22.47
N VAL A 5 15.63 3.73 22.44
CA VAL A 5 15.41 2.78 21.34
C VAL A 5 14.39 1.72 21.77
N THR A 6 13.21 1.75 21.15
CA THR A 6 12.05 0.94 21.58
C THR A 6 11.89 -0.41 20.87
N ARG A 7 12.82 -0.77 19.98
CA ARG A 7 12.81 -2.01 19.20
C ARG A 7 13.14 -3.24 20.07
N PRO A 8 12.75 -4.45 19.65
CA PRO A 8 13.21 -5.69 20.30
C PRO A 8 14.73 -5.71 20.46
N ALA A 9 15.23 -6.26 21.58
CA ALA A 9 16.64 -6.17 21.97
C ALA A 9 17.63 -6.54 20.85
N GLN A 10 17.32 -7.58 20.09
CA GLN A 10 18.18 -8.07 19.00
C GLN A 10 18.24 -7.11 17.79
N ASP A 11 17.20 -6.30 17.57
CA ASP A 11 17.19 -5.25 16.53
C ASP A 11 17.69 -3.91 17.08
N ALA A 12 17.60 -3.72 18.40
CA ALA A 12 17.99 -2.49 19.05
C ALA A 12 19.52 -2.34 19.10
N ALA A 13 20.27 -3.43 19.24
CA ALA A 13 21.73 -3.40 19.34
C ALA A 13 22.44 -2.90 18.05
N PRO A 14 22.12 -3.40 16.83
CA PRO A 14 22.69 -2.84 15.61
C PRO A 14 22.34 -1.36 15.40
N LEU A 15 21.12 -0.96 15.74
CA LEU A 15 20.68 0.44 15.66
C LEU A 15 21.41 1.32 16.68
N ALA A 16 21.61 0.85 17.91
CA ALA A 16 22.37 1.56 18.93
C ALA A 16 23.79 1.86 18.44
N LYS A 17 24.45 0.88 17.80
CA LYS A 17 25.77 1.10 17.20
C LYS A 17 25.74 2.18 16.12
N LEU A 18 24.75 2.17 15.23
CA LEU A 18 24.59 3.22 14.20
C LEU A 18 24.37 4.61 14.81
N LEU A 19 23.64 4.70 15.93
CA LEU A 19 23.42 5.95 16.66
C LEU A 19 24.72 6.42 17.35
N GLU A 20 25.50 5.49 17.93
CA GLU A 20 26.80 5.79 18.55
C GLU A 20 27.82 6.27 17.53
N GLU A 21 27.87 5.65 16.34
CA GLU A 21 28.71 6.09 15.21
C GLU A 21 28.34 7.51 14.73
N ARG A 22 27.11 7.95 14.99
CA ARG A 22 26.61 9.31 14.71
C ARG A 22 26.75 10.27 15.90
N GLY A 23 27.45 9.87 16.97
CA GLY A 23 27.68 10.72 18.15
C GLY A 23 26.48 10.83 19.09
N HIS A 24 25.54 9.89 19.04
CA HIS A 24 24.42 9.80 19.96
C HIS A 24 24.64 8.70 21.00
N GLN A 25 23.96 8.81 22.14
CA GLN A 25 23.94 7.75 23.15
C GLN A 25 22.62 7.00 23.05
N ALA A 26 22.66 5.67 22.92
CA ALA A 26 21.46 4.85 22.86
C ALA A 26 21.10 4.27 24.23
N VAL A 27 19.85 4.44 24.65
CA VAL A 27 19.25 3.79 25.82
C VAL A 27 18.27 2.75 25.30
N LEU A 28 18.52 1.47 25.59
CA LEU A 28 17.69 0.39 25.10
C LEU A 28 16.47 0.21 26.00
N GLU A 29 15.27 0.34 25.43
CA GLU A 29 14.01 0.06 26.13
C GLU A 29 13.10 -0.81 25.23
N PRO A 30 13.42 -2.10 25.06
CA PRO A 30 12.64 -2.98 24.20
C PRO A 30 11.20 -3.12 24.70
N LEU A 31 10.24 -2.59 23.94
CA LEU A 31 8.82 -2.66 24.32
C LEU A 31 8.10 -3.89 23.77
N LEU A 32 8.78 -4.64 22.91
CA LEU A 32 8.33 -5.90 22.34
C LEU A 32 9.41 -6.94 22.53
N GLU A 33 9.04 -8.04 23.17
CA GLU A 33 9.88 -9.23 23.31
C GLU A 33 9.43 -10.27 22.31
N ILE A 34 10.37 -10.79 21.51
CA ILE A 34 10.12 -11.88 20.58
C ILE A 34 10.44 -13.18 21.30
N VAL A 35 9.40 -13.96 21.60
CA VAL A 35 9.51 -15.20 22.38
C VAL A 35 9.26 -16.38 21.45
N PRO A 36 10.29 -17.21 21.18
CA PRO A 36 10.10 -18.47 20.47
C PRO A 36 9.19 -19.41 21.26
N LEU A 37 8.30 -20.09 20.56
CA LEU A 37 7.44 -21.12 21.14
C LEU A 37 8.22 -22.44 21.15
N GLN A 38 8.81 -22.79 22.29
CA GLN A 38 9.71 -23.95 22.41
C GLN A 38 9.03 -25.28 22.04
N ASP A 39 7.72 -25.39 22.27
CA ASP A 39 6.93 -26.58 21.95
C ASP A 39 6.45 -26.61 20.50
N ALA A 40 6.84 -25.64 19.67
CA ALA A 40 6.44 -25.60 18.27
C ALA A 40 7.14 -26.71 17.47
N SER A 41 6.36 -27.69 17.03
CA SER A 41 6.85 -28.74 16.13
C SER A 41 7.09 -28.18 14.72
N ILE A 42 8.35 -28.10 14.33
CA ILE A 42 8.79 -27.74 12.98
C ILE A 42 9.07 -29.04 12.22
N ASP A 43 8.21 -29.36 11.26
CA ASP A 43 8.40 -30.51 10.36
C ASP A 43 8.89 -30.04 8.99
N LEU A 44 10.11 -30.43 8.63
CA LEU A 44 10.74 -30.12 7.35
C LEU A 44 10.58 -31.24 6.31
N ALA A 45 9.91 -32.35 6.66
CA ALA A 45 9.75 -33.47 5.73
C ALA A 45 8.96 -33.04 4.49
N GLY A 46 9.57 -33.20 3.32
CA GLY A 46 8.98 -32.80 2.03
C GLY A 46 8.85 -31.28 1.86
N VAL A 47 9.56 -30.47 2.65
CA VAL A 47 9.62 -29.02 2.46
C VAL A 47 10.73 -28.67 1.46
N GLN A 48 10.42 -27.86 0.46
CA GLN A 48 11.39 -27.42 -0.56
C GLN A 48 12.07 -26.10 -0.20
N ALA A 49 11.36 -25.20 0.49
CA ALA A 49 11.88 -23.89 0.87
C ALA A 49 11.19 -23.30 2.12
N LEU A 50 11.88 -22.35 2.74
CA LEU A 50 11.41 -21.57 3.89
C LEU A 50 11.03 -20.15 3.44
N LEU A 51 9.86 -19.68 3.87
CA LEU A 51 9.36 -18.34 3.59
C LEU A 51 9.41 -17.48 4.86
N PHE A 52 10.21 -16.43 4.86
CA PHE A 52 10.32 -15.50 5.99
C PHE A 52 9.82 -14.10 5.61
N THR A 53 8.79 -13.65 6.30
CA THR A 53 8.23 -12.29 6.18
C THR A 53 8.80 -11.31 7.21
N SER A 54 9.70 -11.77 8.07
CA SER A 54 10.36 -10.95 9.08
C SER A 54 11.67 -11.56 9.54
N ALA A 55 12.67 -10.72 9.80
CA ALA A 55 13.91 -11.11 10.47
C ALA A 55 13.66 -11.82 11.82
N ASN A 56 12.57 -11.50 12.52
CA ASN A 56 12.21 -12.18 13.76
C ASN A 56 11.80 -13.65 13.52
N GLY A 57 11.14 -13.93 12.40
CA GLY A 57 10.78 -15.30 12.01
C GLY A 57 12.04 -16.14 11.74
N VAL A 58 13.03 -15.56 11.06
CA VAL A 58 14.33 -16.20 10.81
C VAL A 58 14.99 -16.56 12.14
N ARG A 59 15.11 -15.60 13.05
CA ARG A 59 15.82 -15.80 14.33
C ARG A 59 15.11 -16.81 15.22
N ALA A 60 13.77 -16.77 15.28
CA ALA A 60 12.99 -17.75 16.01
C ALA A 60 13.14 -19.17 15.41
N PHE A 61 13.14 -19.28 14.08
CA PHE A 61 13.39 -20.56 13.43
C PHE A 61 14.79 -21.06 13.75
N ALA A 62 15.79 -20.17 13.66
CA ALA A 62 17.18 -20.51 13.92
C ALA A 62 17.42 -20.96 15.36
N SER A 63 16.65 -20.47 16.33
CA SER A 63 16.72 -20.91 17.73
C SER A 63 16.01 -22.23 18.00
N LEU A 64 15.00 -22.58 17.20
CA LEU A 64 14.17 -23.78 17.38
C LEU A 64 14.63 -24.97 16.53
N HIS A 65 15.31 -24.72 15.41
CA HIS A 65 15.72 -25.75 14.46
C HIS A 65 17.14 -25.49 13.95
N ALA A 66 17.93 -26.56 13.80
CA ALA A 66 19.34 -26.47 13.43
C ALA A 66 19.60 -26.44 11.91
N ASP A 67 18.68 -26.98 11.10
CA ASP A 67 18.85 -27.10 9.65
C ASP A 67 18.92 -25.75 8.92
N ARG A 68 19.86 -25.63 7.98
CA ARG A 68 20.11 -24.45 7.12
C ARG A 68 20.23 -24.81 5.63
N GLY A 69 19.95 -26.06 5.26
CA GLY A 69 20.14 -26.56 3.89
C GLY A 69 19.02 -26.16 2.91
N LEU A 70 17.84 -25.80 3.41
CA LEU A 70 16.72 -25.36 2.59
C LEU A 70 16.94 -23.96 2.01
N ALA A 71 16.40 -23.71 0.81
CA ALA A 71 16.37 -22.38 0.24
C ALA A 71 15.46 -21.46 1.09
N VAL A 72 15.85 -20.20 1.21
CA VAL A 72 15.12 -19.17 1.94
C VAL A 72 14.66 -18.09 0.98
N PHE A 73 13.36 -17.80 1.00
CA PHE A 73 12.78 -16.64 0.37
C PHE A 73 12.33 -15.65 1.44
N ALA A 74 12.85 -14.43 1.34
CA ALA A 74 12.63 -13.36 2.30
C ALA A 74 11.83 -12.23 1.66
N VAL A 75 10.92 -11.62 2.42
CA VAL A 75 10.10 -10.51 1.92
C VAL A 75 10.94 -9.28 1.54
N GLY A 76 12.01 -9.01 2.28
CA GLY A 76 12.87 -7.84 2.04
C GLY A 76 14.28 -8.01 2.55
N ALA A 77 15.15 -7.08 2.16
CA ALA A 77 16.61 -7.17 2.35
C ALA A 77 17.05 -7.38 3.81
N SER A 78 16.34 -6.79 4.77
CA SER A 78 16.63 -6.96 6.21
C SER A 78 16.36 -8.39 6.69
N THR A 79 15.32 -9.04 6.16
CA THR A 79 14.97 -10.43 6.47
C THR A 79 15.95 -11.38 5.78
N ALA A 80 16.33 -11.10 4.54
CA ALA A 80 17.35 -11.86 3.81
C ALA A 80 18.71 -11.80 4.56
N SER A 81 19.13 -10.60 4.96
CA SER A 81 20.36 -10.41 5.75
C SER A 81 20.33 -11.19 7.06
N ALA A 82 19.19 -11.22 7.75
CA ALA A 82 19.03 -12.03 8.95
C ALA A 82 19.16 -13.54 8.66
N ALA A 83 18.65 -14.02 7.53
CA ALA A 83 18.77 -15.42 7.12
C ALA A 83 20.23 -15.79 6.79
N SER A 84 20.93 -14.96 6.02
CA SER A 84 22.35 -15.18 5.74
C SER A 84 23.17 -15.17 7.04
N ASN A 85 22.92 -14.24 7.96
CA ASN A 85 23.59 -14.19 9.26
C ASN A 85 23.25 -15.39 10.17
N ALA A 86 22.09 -16.02 9.96
CA ALA A 86 21.70 -17.25 10.66
C ALA A 86 22.32 -18.52 10.06
N GLY A 87 23.11 -18.39 8.98
CA GLY A 87 23.85 -19.48 8.34
C GLY A 87 23.14 -20.13 7.15
N PHE A 88 22.08 -19.52 6.61
CA PHE A 88 21.48 -19.99 5.35
C PHE A 88 22.35 -19.55 4.15
N GLU A 89 22.68 -20.49 3.27
CA GLU A 89 23.53 -20.22 2.10
C GLU A 89 22.72 -19.76 0.88
N ARG A 90 21.50 -20.29 0.71
CA ARG A 90 20.61 -19.97 -0.41
C ARG A 90 19.50 -19.05 0.05
N VAL A 91 19.73 -17.74 -0.05
CA VAL A 91 18.81 -16.70 0.41
C VAL A 91 18.49 -15.75 -0.72
N GLU A 92 17.20 -15.56 -0.99
CA GLU A 92 16.70 -14.62 -1.98
C GLU A 92 15.72 -13.63 -1.35
N SER A 93 15.81 -12.37 -1.76
CA SER A 93 14.94 -11.29 -1.28
C SER A 93 13.98 -10.89 -2.39
N ALA A 94 12.69 -10.81 -2.07
CA ALA A 94 11.70 -10.22 -2.95
C ALA A 94 11.81 -8.69 -3.04
N ASP A 95 12.50 -8.08 -2.06
CA ASP A 95 12.75 -6.64 -1.95
C ASP A 95 11.47 -5.78 -2.02
N GLY A 96 10.42 -6.25 -1.36
CA GLY A 96 9.12 -5.61 -1.39
C GLY A 96 8.20 -6.14 -0.31
N ASP A 97 6.99 -6.56 -0.68
CA ASP A 97 5.96 -7.02 0.23
C ASP A 97 5.60 -8.51 0.04
N VAL A 98 4.49 -8.94 0.65
CA VAL A 98 4.03 -10.33 0.64
C VAL A 98 3.62 -10.78 -0.77
N ASP A 99 3.13 -9.87 -1.61
CA ASP A 99 2.76 -10.16 -3.00
C ASP A 99 4.03 -10.32 -3.86
N ASP A 100 5.04 -9.47 -3.64
CA ASP A 100 6.36 -9.63 -4.26
C ASP A 100 7.00 -10.99 -3.90
N LEU A 101 6.90 -11.38 -2.62
CA LEU A 101 7.40 -12.68 -2.16
C LEU A 101 6.65 -13.83 -2.82
N ALA A 102 5.32 -13.76 -2.93
CA ALA A 102 4.53 -14.78 -3.60
C ALA A 102 4.92 -14.91 -5.09
N ARG A 103 5.15 -13.79 -5.78
CA ARG A 103 5.62 -13.77 -7.18
C ARG A 103 6.99 -14.42 -7.33
N LEU A 104 7.95 -14.07 -6.47
CA LEU A 104 9.29 -14.64 -6.49
C LEU A 104 9.26 -16.16 -6.31
N VAL A 105 8.46 -16.64 -5.35
CA VAL A 105 8.27 -18.07 -5.10
C VAL A 105 7.66 -18.78 -6.31
N ARG A 106 6.62 -18.22 -6.93
CA ARG A 106 5.99 -18.78 -8.13
C ARG A 106 6.95 -18.92 -9.31
N LEU A 107 7.93 -18.02 -9.42
CA LEU A 107 8.93 -18.04 -10.49
C LEU A 107 10.00 -19.12 -10.28
N GLN A 108 10.34 -19.43 -9.02
CA GLN A 108 11.54 -20.23 -8.72
C GLN A 108 11.26 -21.59 -8.06
N CYS A 109 10.13 -21.74 -7.39
CA CYS A 109 9.70 -22.99 -6.79
C CYS A 109 8.77 -23.75 -7.72
N ASP A 110 8.70 -25.06 -7.53
CA ASP A 110 7.81 -25.94 -8.30
C ASP A 110 6.81 -26.58 -7.31
N PRO A 111 5.49 -26.39 -7.48
CA PRO A 111 4.49 -26.97 -6.59
C PRO A 111 4.64 -28.49 -6.39
N ALA A 112 5.16 -29.21 -7.40
CA ALA A 112 5.34 -30.66 -7.33
C ALA A 112 6.59 -31.09 -6.52
N LYS A 113 7.50 -30.17 -6.19
CA LYS A 113 8.78 -30.49 -5.50
C LYS A 113 8.68 -30.47 -3.97
N GLY A 114 7.53 -30.15 -3.41
CA GLY A 114 7.26 -30.21 -1.97
C GLY A 114 6.56 -28.98 -1.41
N ALA A 115 6.30 -29.00 -0.11
CA ALA A 115 5.64 -27.91 0.58
C ALA A 115 6.57 -26.71 0.79
N LEU A 116 5.99 -25.54 0.97
CA LEU A 116 6.67 -24.33 1.42
C LEU A 116 6.34 -24.13 2.90
N LEU A 117 7.35 -24.04 3.76
CA LEU A 117 7.12 -23.76 5.18
C LEU A 117 7.21 -22.26 5.40
N HIS A 118 6.18 -21.68 6.02
CA HIS A 118 6.19 -20.30 6.48
C HIS A 118 6.24 -20.26 8.02
N PRO A 119 7.44 -20.09 8.63
CA PRO A 119 7.57 -19.88 10.06
C PRO A 119 7.16 -18.45 10.39
N ALA A 120 6.07 -18.32 11.14
CA ALA A 120 5.35 -17.06 11.33
C ALA A 120 5.13 -16.72 12.80
N ALA A 121 4.76 -15.46 13.05
CA ALA A 121 4.18 -15.04 14.32
C ALA A 121 2.75 -15.57 14.48
N SER A 122 2.23 -15.51 15.71
CA SER A 122 0.82 -15.79 16.01
C SER A 122 -0.14 -14.91 15.20
N HIS A 123 0.25 -13.66 14.95
CA HIS A 123 -0.44 -12.71 14.08
C HIS A 123 0.45 -12.34 12.88
N VAL A 124 -0.09 -12.42 11.66
CA VAL A 124 0.63 -12.11 10.41
C VAL A 124 -0.15 -11.03 9.65
N ALA A 125 0.56 -10.19 8.91
CA ALA A 125 -0.02 -9.26 7.93
C ALA A 125 0.05 -9.90 6.54
N GLY A 126 -1.06 -9.91 5.81
CA GLY A 126 -1.18 -10.54 4.48
C GLY A 126 -1.50 -12.04 4.54
N ASP A 127 -2.05 -12.57 3.44
CA ASP A 127 -2.41 -13.99 3.28
C ASP A 127 -1.48 -14.70 2.29
N LEU A 128 -0.23 -14.90 2.70
CA LEU A 128 0.78 -15.61 1.89
C LEU A 128 0.37 -17.06 1.57
N ALA A 129 -0.41 -17.69 2.45
CA ALA A 129 -0.84 -19.07 2.27
C ALA A 129 -1.93 -19.16 1.21
N GLY A 130 -2.91 -18.25 1.22
CA GLY A 130 -3.92 -18.14 0.15
C GLY A 130 -3.28 -17.85 -1.19
N LEU A 131 -2.46 -16.79 -1.28
CA LEU A 131 -1.81 -16.37 -2.53
C LEU A 131 -1.01 -17.50 -3.20
N LEU A 132 -0.28 -18.30 -2.43
CA LEU A 132 0.50 -19.41 -2.98
C LEU A 132 -0.35 -20.68 -3.18
N GLY A 133 -1.38 -20.89 -2.37
CA GLY A 133 -2.35 -21.97 -2.53
C GLY A 133 -3.08 -21.90 -3.86
N ASP A 134 -3.48 -20.70 -4.28
CA ASP A 134 -4.12 -20.45 -5.58
C ASP A 134 -3.20 -20.81 -6.77
N ALA A 135 -1.88 -20.81 -6.55
CA ALA A 135 -0.88 -21.23 -7.54
C ALA A 135 -0.47 -22.71 -7.39
N GLY A 136 -1.21 -23.49 -6.60
CA GLY A 136 -1.02 -24.93 -6.42
C GLY A 136 0.04 -25.32 -5.38
N PHE A 137 0.66 -24.37 -4.67
CA PHE A 137 1.65 -24.68 -3.65
C PHE A 137 0.99 -25.10 -2.33
N GLU A 138 1.50 -26.17 -1.73
CA GLU A 138 1.19 -26.49 -0.33
C GLU A 138 1.99 -25.57 0.60
N VAL A 139 1.34 -24.58 1.22
CA VAL A 139 1.99 -23.72 2.23
C VAL A 139 1.67 -24.20 3.65
N ARG A 140 2.69 -24.69 4.35
CA ARG A 140 2.62 -25.03 5.77
C ARG A 140 2.96 -23.81 6.60
N ARG A 141 1.95 -23.07 7.05
CA ARG A 141 2.16 -22.03 8.07
C ARG A 141 2.37 -22.68 9.45
N ARG A 142 3.43 -22.29 10.14
CA ARG A 142 3.70 -22.69 11.53
C ARG A 142 3.98 -21.47 12.39
N VAL A 143 3.18 -21.32 13.45
CA VAL A 143 3.41 -20.29 14.46
C VAL A 143 4.55 -20.78 15.35
N ILE A 144 5.70 -20.11 15.26
CA ILE A 144 6.91 -20.53 15.98
C ILE A 144 7.40 -19.47 16.97
N TYR A 145 6.78 -18.28 16.97
CA TYR A 145 7.06 -17.24 17.96
C TYR A 145 5.84 -16.37 18.21
N GLU A 146 5.88 -15.65 19.32
CA GLU A 146 4.94 -14.60 19.65
C GLU A 146 5.69 -13.31 20.00
N SER A 147 5.06 -12.16 19.75
CA SER A 147 5.56 -10.87 20.22
C SER A 147 4.79 -10.46 21.47
N LYS A 148 5.45 -10.50 22.63
CA LYS A 148 4.89 -10.06 23.91
C LYS A 148 5.21 -8.58 24.13
N ALA A 149 4.20 -7.81 24.53
CA ALA A 149 4.42 -6.42 24.93
C ALA A 149 5.09 -6.38 26.32
N ALA A 150 5.99 -5.43 26.51
CA ALA A 150 6.55 -5.14 27.82
C ALA A 150 5.43 -4.76 28.81
N LYS A 151 5.59 -5.18 30.07
CA LYS A 151 4.61 -4.92 31.14
C LYS A 151 4.90 -3.65 31.94
N ALA A 152 6.13 -3.16 31.86
CA ALA A 152 6.61 -1.97 32.55
C ALA A 152 7.79 -1.38 31.75
N LEU A 153 8.01 -0.07 31.87
CA LEU A 153 9.29 0.53 31.48
C LEU A 153 10.37 0.12 32.48
N SER A 154 11.62 0.02 32.04
CA SER A 154 12.73 -0.24 32.95
C SER A 154 12.90 0.87 33.98
N SER A 155 13.40 0.51 35.17
CA SER A 155 13.70 1.49 36.24
C SER A 155 14.73 2.52 35.79
N GLU A 156 15.64 2.14 34.90
CA GLU A 156 16.63 3.03 34.31
C GLU A 156 15.99 4.08 33.41
N THR A 157 15.12 3.67 32.48
CA THR A 157 14.39 4.61 31.62
C THR A 157 13.51 5.55 32.40
N ILE A 158 12.79 5.04 33.42
CA ILE A 158 11.98 5.89 34.30
C ILE A 158 12.84 6.94 35.00
N ARG A 159 13.99 6.54 35.57
CA ARG A 159 14.92 7.46 36.23
C ARG A 159 15.44 8.52 35.24
N LEU A 160 15.91 8.11 34.07
CA LEU A 160 16.46 9.02 33.07
C LEU A 160 15.42 10.02 32.55
N LEU A 161 14.17 9.60 32.38
CA LEU A 161 13.07 10.50 32.01
C LEU A 161 12.71 11.47 33.15
N GLN A 162 12.73 11.00 34.40
CA GLN A 162 12.51 11.87 35.57
C GLN A 162 13.61 12.91 35.75
N GLU A 163 14.85 12.56 35.42
CA GLU A 163 16.02 13.44 35.46
C GLU A 163 16.12 14.37 34.24
N GLY A 164 15.23 14.23 33.24
CA GLY A 164 15.29 15.01 32.00
C GLY A 164 16.51 14.68 31.14
N ALA A 165 17.06 13.48 31.28
CA ALA A 165 18.31 13.06 30.64
C ALA A 165 18.12 12.36 29.28
N ILE A 166 16.89 12.23 28.80
CA ILE A 166 16.55 11.67 27.49
C ILE A 166 16.13 12.81 26.57
N ASP A 167 16.80 12.96 25.43
CA ASP A 167 16.50 14.00 24.45
C ASP A 167 15.47 13.55 23.41
N GLY A 168 15.41 12.24 23.14
CA GLY A 168 14.49 11.71 22.14
C GLY A 168 14.15 10.23 22.29
N ALA A 169 13.07 9.80 21.65
CA ALA A 169 12.61 8.41 21.64
C ALA A 169 12.21 7.97 20.22
N LEU A 170 12.68 6.81 19.78
CA LEU A 170 12.49 6.29 18.43
C LEU A 170 11.37 5.25 18.41
N PHE A 171 10.43 5.37 17.47
CA PHE A 171 9.27 4.48 17.30
C PHE A 171 9.15 3.98 15.86
N PHE A 172 9.20 2.66 15.71
CA PHE A 172 9.22 1.98 14.41
C PHE A 172 7.88 1.34 14.01
N SER A 173 6.92 1.29 14.94
CA SER A 173 5.60 0.71 14.63
C SER A 173 4.50 1.32 15.48
N PRO A 174 3.24 1.34 15.00
CA PRO A 174 2.10 1.81 15.77
C PRO A 174 1.92 1.04 17.08
N ARG A 175 2.21 -0.27 17.06
CA ARG A 175 2.10 -1.15 18.23
C ARG A 175 3.11 -0.78 19.34
N THR A 176 4.34 -0.50 18.95
CA THR A 176 5.40 -0.06 19.88
C THR A 176 5.07 1.30 20.49
N ALA A 177 4.59 2.24 19.68
CA ALA A 177 4.14 3.55 20.13
C ALA A 177 2.97 3.49 21.12
N GLU A 178 1.96 2.65 20.83
CA GLU A 178 0.83 2.42 21.72
C GLU A 178 1.26 1.75 23.04
N SER A 179 2.19 0.79 22.98
CA SER A 179 2.74 0.15 24.17
C SER A 179 3.47 1.18 25.04
N PHE A 180 4.31 2.03 24.46
CA PHE A 180 4.98 3.10 25.20
C PHE A 180 3.99 4.05 25.86
N ALA A 181 2.95 4.49 25.14
CA ALA A 181 1.96 5.41 25.70
C ALA A 181 1.20 4.81 26.89
N SER A 182 0.84 3.53 26.80
CA SER A 182 0.23 2.82 27.92
C SER A 182 1.17 2.73 29.12
N LEU A 183 2.43 2.34 28.90
CA LEU A 183 3.41 2.17 29.97
C LEU A 183 3.86 3.49 30.61
N ALA A 184 3.99 4.55 29.82
CA ALA A 184 4.29 5.89 30.30
C ALA A 184 3.17 6.44 31.20
N GLY A 185 1.91 6.17 30.85
CA GLY A 185 0.75 6.47 31.68
C GLY A 185 0.76 5.67 33.00
N GLN A 186 0.99 4.36 32.93
CA GLN A 186 1.04 3.49 34.12
C GLN A 186 2.18 3.88 35.08
N ALA A 187 3.32 4.32 34.56
CA ALA A 187 4.45 4.78 35.34
C ALA A 187 4.33 6.24 35.81
N ASN A 188 3.27 6.96 35.44
CA ASN A 188 3.06 8.39 35.73
C ASN A 188 4.24 9.29 35.29
N ILE A 189 4.81 9.00 34.13
CA ILE A 189 5.94 9.77 33.55
C ILE A 189 5.54 10.59 32.31
N ALA A 190 4.25 10.57 31.91
CA ALA A 190 3.80 11.27 30.71
C ALA A 190 4.17 12.76 30.73
N ASP A 191 4.03 13.44 31.87
CA ASP A 191 4.37 14.86 32.02
C ASP A 191 5.88 15.16 31.91
N ARG A 192 6.73 14.13 31.96
CA ARG A 192 8.19 14.25 31.79
C ARG A 192 8.62 14.17 30.33
N LEU A 193 7.69 13.96 29.40
CA LEU A 193 7.98 13.87 27.97
C LEU A 193 8.10 15.24 27.29
N GLY A 194 7.81 16.33 28.00
CA GLY A 194 7.79 17.71 27.46
C GLY A 194 9.11 18.18 26.87
N ASP A 195 10.23 17.59 27.27
CA ASP A 195 11.57 17.88 26.74
C ASP A 195 12.06 16.82 25.73
N VAL A 196 11.30 15.75 25.54
CA VAL A 196 11.66 14.61 24.69
C VAL A 196 11.08 14.80 23.29
N THR A 197 11.90 14.61 22.25
CA THR A 197 11.43 14.55 20.85
C THR A 197 11.11 13.11 20.45
N ALA A 198 9.88 12.83 20.01
CA ALA A 198 9.52 11.54 19.46
C ALA A 198 9.85 11.48 17.95
N PHE A 199 10.63 10.48 17.54
CA PHE A 199 10.94 10.20 16.15
C PHE A 199 10.12 8.99 15.68
N ALA A 200 9.21 9.21 14.75
CA ALA A 200 8.26 8.23 14.25
C ALA A 200 8.58 7.82 12.81
N LEU A 201 8.60 6.52 12.54
CA LEU A 201 8.87 5.98 11.20
C LEU A 201 7.80 6.38 10.16
N SER A 202 6.56 6.63 10.59
CA SER A 202 5.47 7.01 9.69
C SER A 202 4.35 7.76 10.41
N GLN A 203 3.44 8.35 9.63
CA GLN A 203 2.24 9.01 10.15
C GLN A 203 1.40 8.09 11.04
N ALA A 204 1.29 6.80 10.70
CA ALA A 204 0.54 5.83 11.49
C ALA A 204 1.15 5.62 12.89
N VAL A 205 2.47 5.73 13.02
CA VAL A 205 3.18 5.68 14.31
C VAL A 205 2.95 6.97 15.09
N ALA A 206 3.12 8.13 14.45
CA ALA A 206 2.95 9.44 15.06
C ALA A 206 1.55 9.63 15.67
N SER A 207 0.50 9.19 14.97
CA SER A 207 -0.89 9.28 15.45
C SER A 207 -1.12 8.54 16.77
N ARG A 208 -0.33 7.51 17.10
CA ARG A 208 -0.42 6.79 18.38
C ARG A 208 0.22 7.56 19.55
N LEU A 209 1.11 8.51 19.24
CA LEU A 209 1.86 9.29 20.23
C LEU A 209 1.23 10.66 20.53
N GLN A 210 0.31 11.15 19.69
CA GLN A 210 -0.30 12.49 19.81
C GLN A 210 -0.95 12.80 21.17
N LYS A 211 -1.33 11.77 21.93
CA LYS A 211 -1.93 11.94 23.26
C LYS A 211 -0.90 12.21 24.37
N LEU A 212 0.38 12.04 24.09
CA LEU A 212 1.47 12.29 25.03
C LEU A 212 2.07 13.68 24.79
N PRO A 213 2.47 14.40 25.85
CA PRO A 213 2.99 15.76 25.74
C PRO A 213 4.48 15.74 25.36
N PHE A 214 4.84 15.18 24.20
CA PHE A 214 6.21 15.27 23.68
C PHE A 214 6.56 16.72 23.28
N LYS A 215 7.84 17.10 23.39
CA LYS A 215 8.36 18.39 22.87
C LYS A 215 7.97 18.60 21.41
N ALA A 216 8.17 17.54 20.63
CA ALA A 216 7.82 17.47 19.22
C ALA A 216 7.66 16.01 18.80
N VAL A 217 6.85 15.78 17.77
CA VAL A 217 6.76 14.49 17.08
C VAL A 217 7.23 14.69 15.65
N ARG A 218 8.39 14.13 15.30
CA ARG A 218 8.98 14.20 13.96
C ARG A 218 8.75 12.89 13.22
N ILE A 219 8.49 12.99 11.93
CA ILE A 219 8.14 11.85 11.07
C ILE A 219 9.20 11.73 10.00
N ALA A 220 9.72 10.52 9.77
CA ALA A 220 10.64 10.25 8.68
C ALA A 220 9.97 10.48 7.32
N GLU A 221 10.73 10.96 6.32
CA GLU A 221 10.21 11.22 4.97
C GLU A 221 9.73 9.96 4.25
N SER A 222 10.39 8.83 4.54
CA SER A 222 10.02 7.50 4.06
C SER A 222 10.05 6.48 5.21
N PRO A 223 9.26 5.39 5.14
CA PRO A 223 9.09 4.44 6.23
C PRO A 223 10.26 3.45 6.35
N ASP A 224 11.49 3.94 6.27
CA ASP A 224 12.71 3.16 6.38
C ASP A 224 13.65 3.73 7.46
N GLN A 225 14.60 2.89 7.90
CA GLN A 225 15.49 3.23 9.00
C GLN A 225 16.45 4.38 8.65
N ASN A 226 16.89 4.49 7.39
CA ASN A 226 17.85 5.53 7.01
C ASN A 226 17.18 6.90 7.04
N ALA A 227 15.95 7.01 6.53
CA ALA A 227 15.16 8.24 6.63
C ALA A 227 14.91 8.66 8.08
N LEU A 228 14.66 7.70 8.98
CA LEU A 228 14.52 8.01 10.40
C LEU A 228 15.84 8.51 11.02
N LEU A 229 16.98 7.92 10.65
CA LEU A 229 18.30 8.38 11.10
C LEU A 229 18.61 9.79 10.59
N THR A 230 18.32 10.09 9.32
CA THR A 230 18.45 11.46 8.77
C THR A 230 17.58 12.45 9.54
N CYS A 231 16.34 12.09 9.87
CA CYS A 231 15.44 12.92 10.66
C CYS A 231 15.98 13.24 12.07
N ILE A 232 16.72 12.30 12.67
CA ILE A 232 17.42 12.49 13.96
C ILE A 232 18.59 13.45 13.80
N ASP A 233 19.39 13.28 12.74
CA ASP A 233 20.54 14.14 12.44
C ASP A 233 20.10 15.62 12.28
N GLU A 234 19.01 15.86 11.54
CA GLU A 234 18.39 17.19 11.39
C GLU A 234 17.78 17.74 12.69
N GLY A 235 17.31 16.84 13.56
CA GLY A 235 16.85 17.17 14.91
C GLY A 235 17.96 17.69 15.81
N ALA A 236 19.13 17.06 15.74
CA ALA A 236 20.30 17.45 16.50
C ALA A 236 20.78 18.85 16.10
N MET A 237 20.87 19.13 14.80
CA MET A 237 21.38 20.42 14.29
C MET A 237 20.52 21.62 14.73
N ASN A 238 19.20 21.46 14.80
CA ASN A 238 18.32 22.55 15.26
C ASN A 238 18.41 22.78 16.78
N SER A 239 18.73 21.76 17.58
CA SER A 239 18.90 21.90 19.03
C SER A 239 20.20 22.61 19.44
N GLU A 240 21.25 22.52 18.61
CA GLU A 240 22.52 23.23 18.82
C GLU A 240 22.44 24.74 18.51
N VAL A 241 21.51 25.14 17.62
CA VAL A 241 21.29 26.55 17.27
C VAL A 241 20.46 27.28 18.33
N GLU A 242 19.52 26.60 19.01
CA GLU A 242 18.69 27.18 20.08
C GLU A 242 19.46 27.48 21.39
N HIS A 243 20.66 26.90 21.59
CA HIS A 243 21.43 27.04 22.83
C HIS A 243 22.53 28.12 22.82
N LYS A 244 22.58 28.99 21.79
CA LYS A 244 23.50 30.15 21.73
C LYS A 244 22.79 31.47 22.04
N GLU A 245 22.96 31.92 23.29
CA GLU A 245 22.81 33.26 23.91
C GLU A 245 21.73 34.28 23.45
N PRO A 246 21.04 34.95 24.41
CA PRO A 246 20.08 36.00 24.13
C PRO A 246 20.78 37.31 23.77
N GLN A 247 20.56 37.83 22.56
CA GLN A 247 20.94 39.20 22.21
C GLN A 247 19.72 40.13 22.17
N ASP A 248 19.78 41.05 23.13
CA ASP A 248 19.02 42.29 23.26
C ASP A 248 19.05 43.11 21.97
N LEU A 249 17.88 43.31 21.35
CA LEU A 249 17.69 44.32 20.30
C LEU A 249 16.33 45.00 20.48
N SER A 250 16.31 45.98 21.37
CA SER A 250 15.35 47.07 21.32
C SER A 250 15.53 47.92 20.06
N ALA A 251 14.39 48.33 19.49
CA ALA A 251 14.16 49.46 18.57
C ALA A 251 14.52 49.32 17.07
N ALA A 252 13.51 48.99 16.26
CA ALA A 252 13.25 49.70 15.00
C ALA A 252 11.75 49.63 14.64
N ARG A 253 11.15 50.81 14.45
CA ARG A 253 9.76 51.10 14.08
C ARG A 253 9.60 51.01 12.56
N ILE A 254 8.55 50.35 12.06
CA ILE A 254 8.03 50.57 10.68
C ILE A 254 6.49 50.40 10.65
N ASP A 255 5.84 51.54 10.51
CA ASP A 255 4.55 51.93 9.89
C ASP A 255 3.35 50.97 9.75
N GLU A 256 2.21 51.44 10.27
CA GLU A 256 0.84 50.98 10.02
C GLU A 256 0.44 51.15 8.54
N VAL A 257 -0.09 50.08 7.93
CA VAL A 257 -0.94 50.19 6.74
C VAL A 257 -2.21 49.34 6.92
N MET A 258 -3.33 50.05 6.78
CA MET A 258 -4.73 49.68 6.97
C MET A 258 -5.24 48.65 5.93
N PRO A 259 -6.21 47.76 6.26
CA PRO A 259 -6.82 46.85 5.30
C PRO A 259 -7.92 47.53 4.44
N PRO A 260 -8.10 47.16 3.15
CA PRO A 260 -9.22 47.63 2.35
C PRO A 260 -10.51 46.79 2.55
N PRO A 261 -11.68 47.30 2.12
CA PRO A 261 -12.95 47.11 2.85
C PRO A 261 -13.87 46.00 2.33
N VAL A 262 -14.75 45.57 3.23
CA VAL A 262 -15.88 44.67 2.99
C VAL A 262 -17.01 45.43 2.27
N LEU A 263 -17.42 44.98 1.09
CA LEU A 263 -18.67 45.42 0.44
C LEU A 263 -19.78 44.39 0.68
N LYS A 264 -20.80 44.82 1.44
CA LYS A 264 -22.12 44.18 1.50
C LYS A 264 -22.95 44.68 0.32
N ALA A 265 -23.63 43.77 -0.39
CA ALA A 265 -24.79 44.11 -1.20
C ALA A 265 -26.00 43.29 -0.72
N LYS A 266 -27.05 44.01 -0.30
CA LYS A 266 -28.36 43.49 0.05
C LYS A 266 -29.29 43.57 -1.17
N SER A 267 -30.06 42.50 -1.37
CA SER A 267 -31.47 42.43 -1.80
C SER A 267 -31.96 43.25 -3.01
N ALA A 268 -32.41 42.53 -4.05
CA ALA A 268 -33.70 42.77 -4.70
C ALA A 268 -34.12 41.54 -5.56
N LEU A 269 -35.08 40.75 -5.04
CA LEU A 269 -36.11 40.05 -5.83
C LEU A 269 -37.27 41.07 -6.05
N PRO A 270 -38.27 40.93 -6.96
CA PRO A 270 -38.89 39.66 -7.41
C PRO A 270 -39.44 39.55 -8.89
N VAL A 271 -39.59 38.31 -9.40
CA VAL A 271 -40.81 37.70 -10.02
C VAL A 271 -41.24 38.16 -11.47
N PHE A 272 -41.77 37.39 -12.46
CA PHE A 272 -42.51 36.11 -12.66
C PHE A 272 -42.09 35.42 -14.01
N LEU A 273 -41.71 34.13 -14.00
CA LEU A 273 -42.42 32.96 -14.62
C LEU A 273 -42.75 32.91 -16.13
N ALA A 274 -42.15 31.96 -16.88
CA ALA A 274 -42.80 31.00 -17.80
C ALA A 274 -41.81 30.09 -18.57
N GLY A 275 -42.02 28.76 -18.52
CA GLY A 275 -41.47 27.74 -19.44
C GLY A 275 -40.14 27.09 -18.98
N GLY A 276 -40.14 25.94 -18.28
CA GLY A 276 -40.38 24.58 -18.81
C GLY A 276 -39.11 23.74 -18.54
N VAL A 277 -39.03 22.95 -17.47
CA VAL A 277 -39.41 21.51 -17.42
C VAL A 277 -39.07 20.76 -18.72
N LEU A 278 -37.79 20.60 -19.05
CA LEU A 278 -37.28 19.49 -19.87
C LEU A 278 -35.75 19.45 -19.77
N GLY A 279 -35.18 18.43 -19.11
CA GLY A 279 -33.71 18.25 -19.08
C GLY A 279 -33.12 17.45 -17.93
N ILE A 280 -33.92 17.00 -16.95
CA ILE A 280 -33.43 16.18 -15.81
C ILE A 280 -34.06 14.77 -15.79
N ALA A 281 -34.98 14.47 -16.73
CA ALA A 281 -35.70 13.19 -16.74
C ALA A 281 -35.12 12.11 -17.69
N LEU A 282 -33.94 12.30 -18.30
CA LEU A 282 -33.42 11.36 -19.31
C LEU A 282 -32.22 10.49 -18.89
N VAL A 283 -31.66 10.68 -17.68
CA VAL A 283 -30.58 9.80 -17.17
C VAL A 283 -31.08 8.83 -16.09
N ALA A 284 -32.24 9.07 -15.47
CA ALA A 284 -32.80 8.20 -14.43
C ALA A 284 -33.61 6.99 -14.96
N GLY A 285 -34.04 7.00 -16.22
CA GLY A 285 -34.92 5.96 -16.77
C GLY A 285 -34.19 4.71 -17.30
N ALA A 286 -32.96 4.87 -17.82
CA ALA A 286 -32.20 3.74 -18.36
C ALA A 286 -31.54 2.89 -17.27
N GLY A 287 -31.17 3.51 -16.13
CA GLY A 287 -30.53 2.82 -15.01
C GLY A 287 -31.46 1.83 -14.29
N ALA A 288 -32.77 2.11 -14.22
CA ALA A 288 -33.73 1.23 -13.54
C ALA A 288 -34.10 -0.02 -14.36
N MET A 289 -33.97 0.03 -15.69
CA MET A 289 -34.29 -1.09 -16.59
C MET A 289 -33.10 -2.03 -16.82
N LEU A 290 -31.87 -1.51 -16.69
CA LEU A 290 -30.64 -2.30 -16.76
C LEU A 290 -30.16 -2.80 -15.40
N TRP A 291 -30.75 -2.34 -14.29
CA TRP A 291 -30.37 -2.74 -12.92
C TRP A 291 -30.39 -4.26 -12.64
N PRO A 292 -31.43 -5.03 -13.05
CA PRO A 292 -31.42 -6.48 -12.85
C PRO A 292 -30.43 -7.16 -13.80
N MET A 293 -30.26 -6.65 -15.02
CA MET A 293 -29.30 -7.17 -16.01
C MET A 293 -27.86 -6.89 -15.62
N LEU A 294 -27.56 -5.73 -15.01
CA LEU A 294 -26.23 -5.35 -14.55
C LEU A 294 -25.86 -6.11 -13.28
N VAL A 295 -26.82 -6.35 -12.38
CA VAL A 295 -26.61 -7.17 -11.16
C VAL A 295 -26.49 -8.66 -11.51
N ASP A 296 -27.25 -9.17 -12.49
CA ASP A 296 -27.07 -10.53 -13.01
C ASP A 296 -25.79 -10.65 -13.85
N SER A 297 -25.40 -9.64 -14.63
CA SER A 297 -24.14 -9.61 -15.40
C SER A 297 -22.93 -9.50 -14.48
N LEU A 298 -23.00 -8.72 -13.39
CA LEU A 298 -21.96 -8.66 -12.37
C LEU A 298 -21.93 -9.93 -11.50
N LYS A 299 -23.08 -10.56 -11.20
CA LYS A 299 -23.08 -11.87 -10.53
C LYS A 299 -22.57 -12.99 -11.42
N THR A 300 -22.84 -12.94 -12.72
CA THR A 300 -22.32 -13.92 -13.68
C THR A 300 -20.87 -13.65 -14.03
N GLU A 301 -20.39 -12.40 -14.12
CA GLU A 301 -18.96 -12.09 -14.26
C GLU A 301 -18.21 -12.43 -12.97
N ILE A 302 -18.71 -12.12 -11.78
CA ILE A 302 -18.05 -12.50 -10.51
C ILE A 302 -18.08 -14.02 -10.27
N MET A 303 -19.04 -14.77 -10.85
CA MET A 303 -19.07 -16.24 -10.79
C MET A 303 -18.44 -16.96 -12.01
N GLN A 304 -18.23 -16.29 -13.14
CA GLN A 304 -17.54 -16.83 -14.33
C GLN A 304 -16.08 -16.41 -14.42
N GLU A 305 -15.68 -15.31 -13.77
CA GLU A 305 -14.27 -14.97 -13.52
C GLU A 305 -13.61 -16.02 -12.61
N GLU A 306 -14.42 -16.79 -11.87
CA GLU A 306 -14.02 -17.99 -11.12
C GLU A 306 -13.90 -19.27 -11.99
N VAL A 307 -14.27 -19.25 -13.28
CA VAL A 307 -14.28 -20.45 -14.16
C VAL A 307 -13.51 -20.30 -15.48
N ASP A 308 -13.23 -19.09 -15.99
CA ASP A 308 -12.55 -18.89 -17.29
C ASP A 308 -11.15 -18.22 -17.21
N ALA A 309 -10.50 -18.24 -16.04
CA ALA A 309 -9.15 -17.68 -15.85
C ALA A 309 -7.98 -18.58 -16.28
N GLU A 310 -8.23 -19.76 -16.87
CA GLU A 310 -7.18 -20.74 -17.22
C GLU A 310 -6.48 -20.56 -18.60
N PRO A 311 -7.01 -19.91 -19.66
CA PRO A 311 -6.30 -19.84 -20.95
C PRO A 311 -5.46 -18.57 -21.15
N ALA A 312 -5.64 -17.53 -20.32
CA ALA A 312 -4.96 -16.24 -20.52
C ALA A 312 -3.53 -16.20 -19.92
N LEU A 313 -3.31 -16.89 -18.79
CA LEU A 313 -1.99 -16.98 -18.12
C LEU A 313 -1.05 -18.01 -18.79
N THR A 314 -1.62 -19.06 -19.37
CA THR A 314 -0.89 -20.03 -20.20
C THR A 314 -0.45 -19.42 -21.53
N ALA A 315 -1.31 -18.62 -22.18
CA ALA A 315 -0.95 -17.89 -23.39
C ALA A 315 0.19 -16.87 -23.17
N GLY A 316 0.24 -16.21 -22.01
CA GLY A 316 1.33 -15.31 -21.63
C GLY A 316 2.66 -16.06 -21.36
N SER A 317 2.61 -17.16 -20.61
CA SER A 317 3.78 -18.02 -20.36
C SER A 317 4.31 -18.68 -21.64
N ASP A 318 3.41 -19.16 -22.50
CA ASP A 318 3.77 -19.81 -23.77
C ASP A 318 4.25 -18.79 -24.80
N ALA A 319 3.73 -17.55 -24.79
CA ALA A 319 4.26 -16.45 -25.58
C ALA A 319 5.68 -16.08 -25.13
N ILE A 320 5.96 -16.01 -23.83
CA ILE A 320 7.29 -15.71 -23.27
C ILE A 320 8.28 -16.86 -23.53
N LYS A 321 7.86 -18.12 -23.42
CA LYS A 321 8.66 -19.28 -23.82
C LYS A 321 8.90 -19.36 -25.33
N ALA A 322 7.90 -18.98 -26.14
CA ALA A 322 8.04 -18.91 -27.60
C ALA A 322 8.93 -17.74 -28.05
N LEU A 323 8.91 -16.61 -27.34
CA LEU A 323 9.78 -15.45 -27.57
C LEU A 323 11.24 -15.79 -27.20
N SER A 324 11.49 -16.37 -26.02
CA SER A 324 12.83 -16.80 -25.61
C SER A 324 13.41 -17.91 -26.50
N ALA A 325 12.59 -18.88 -26.91
CA ALA A 325 13.00 -19.90 -27.88
C ALA A 325 13.27 -19.32 -29.28
N ARG A 326 12.56 -18.25 -29.68
CA ARG A 326 12.82 -17.52 -30.93
C ARG A 326 14.11 -16.71 -30.84
N ASP A 327 14.40 -16.10 -29.70
CA ASP A 327 15.66 -15.37 -29.49
C ASP A 327 16.87 -16.30 -29.47
N GLU A 328 16.80 -17.46 -28.83
CA GLU A 328 17.87 -18.47 -28.93
C GLU A 328 18.02 -19.02 -30.35
N SER A 329 16.91 -19.23 -31.06
CA SER A 329 16.92 -19.68 -32.46
C SER A 329 17.51 -18.63 -33.40
N LEU A 330 17.20 -17.35 -33.18
CA LEU A 330 17.76 -16.23 -33.94
C LEU A 330 19.23 -16.03 -33.61
N ALA A 331 19.64 -16.12 -32.34
CA ALA A 331 21.04 -16.05 -31.94
C ALA A 331 21.88 -17.21 -32.54
N ARG A 332 21.34 -18.44 -32.55
CA ARG A 332 21.98 -19.58 -33.24
C ARG A 332 22.05 -19.37 -34.75
N ARG A 333 21.00 -18.83 -35.38
CA ARG A 333 21.00 -18.54 -36.83
C ARG A 333 21.94 -17.41 -37.21
N ILE A 334 22.07 -16.38 -36.36
CA ILE A 334 23.05 -15.29 -36.55
C ILE A 334 24.46 -15.87 -36.41
N SER A 335 24.73 -16.69 -35.40
CA SER A 335 26.03 -17.35 -35.23
C SER A 335 26.34 -18.33 -36.39
N ASP A 336 25.36 -19.08 -36.88
CA ASP A 336 25.51 -19.93 -38.08
C ASP A 336 25.71 -19.12 -39.37
N LEU A 337 25.09 -17.94 -39.49
CA LEU A 337 25.26 -17.05 -40.65
C LEU A 337 26.60 -16.32 -40.60
N GLU A 338 27.06 -15.89 -39.43
CA GLU A 338 28.39 -15.34 -39.19
C GLU A 338 29.47 -16.41 -39.44
N GLY A 339 29.22 -17.66 -39.03
CA GLY A 339 30.07 -18.81 -39.32
C GLY A 339 30.12 -19.17 -40.82
N LYS A 340 29.00 -19.00 -41.54
CA LYS A 340 28.93 -19.22 -43.00
C LYS A 340 29.48 -18.06 -43.82
N ALA A 341 29.40 -16.82 -43.32
CA ALA A 341 29.99 -15.64 -43.94
C ALA A 341 31.53 -15.59 -43.81
N ALA A 342 32.11 -16.38 -42.91
CA ALA A 342 33.55 -16.48 -42.69
C ALA A 342 34.27 -17.50 -43.62
N GLN A 343 33.56 -18.18 -44.52
CA GLN A 343 34.17 -19.09 -45.51
C GLN A 343 34.37 -18.38 -46.86
N PRO A 344 35.52 -18.56 -47.54
CA PRO A 344 35.76 -17.92 -48.83
C PRO A 344 34.80 -18.48 -49.88
N ALA A 345 34.24 -17.56 -50.67
CA ALA A 345 33.20 -17.78 -51.66
C ALA A 345 33.44 -19.03 -52.54
N HIS A 346 32.60 -20.04 -52.34
CA HIS A 346 32.32 -21.05 -53.35
C HIS A 346 30.88 -20.90 -53.84
N GLU A 347 30.78 -20.79 -55.16
CA GLU A 347 29.61 -20.63 -56.00
C GLU A 347 28.36 -21.33 -55.44
N SER A 348 27.34 -20.57 -55.08
CA SER A 348 25.97 -21.08 -54.90
C SER A 348 25.08 -20.62 -56.06
N PRO A 349 24.16 -21.46 -56.53
CA PRO A 349 23.28 -21.13 -57.65
C PRO A 349 22.39 -19.96 -57.25
N GLY A 350 22.25 -18.97 -58.14
CA GLY A 350 21.54 -17.72 -57.86
C GLY A 350 20.12 -17.96 -57.34
N LEU A 351 19.79 -17.35 -56.20
CA LEU A 351 18.42 -17.27 -55.70
C LEU A 351 17.52 -16.68 -56.80
N ALA A 352 16.34 -17.26 -56.97
CA ALA A 352 15.35 -16.73 -57.90
C ALA A 352 15.02 -15.26 -57.55
N PRO A 353 14.86 -14.36 -58.53
CA PRO A 353 14.59 -12.94 -58.29
C PRO A 353 13.40 -12.70 -57.36
N GLU A 354 12.39 -13.57 -57.40
CA GLU A 354 11.18 -13.49 -56.55
C GLU A 354 11.47 -13.72 -55.06
N GLU A 355 12.43 -14.59 -54.71
CA GLU A 355 12.81 -14.83 -53.32
C GLU A 355 13.62 -13.66 -52.76
N LEU A 356 14.47 -13.03 -53.59
CA LEU A 356 15.20 -11.81 -53.23
C LEU A 356 14.26 -10.63 -53.01
N THR A 357 13.22 -10.48 -53.84
CA THR A 357 12.19 -9.45 -53.65
C THR A 357 11.42 -9.66 -52.35
N ARG A 358 10.95 -10.89 -52.07
CA ARG A 358 10.25 -11.20 -50.81
C ARG A 358 11.13 -11.01 -49.58
N LEU A 359 12.42 -11.31 -49.70
CA LEU A 359 13.37 -11.12 -48.62
C LEU A 359 13.61 -9.62 -48.35
N ASN A 360 13.78 -8.81 -49.40
CA ASN A 360 13.91 -7.35 -49.28
C ASN A 360 12.64 -6.70 -48.70
N GLU A 361 11.45 -7.15 -49.11
CA GLU A 361 10.19 -6.68 -48.52
C GLU A 361 10.09 -7.03 -47.02
N ARG A 362 10.54 -8.23 -46.62
CA ARG A 362 10.59 -8.62 -45.19
C ARG A 362 11.62 -7.81 -44.41
N PHE A 363 12.77 -7.51 -44.99
CA PHE A 363 13.79 -6.67 -44.35
C PHE A 363 13.31 -5.22 -44.19
N ALA A 364 12.69 -4.65 -45.22
CA ALA A 364 12.11 -3.31 -45.14
C ALA A 364 11.00 -3.22 -44.08
N LYS A 365 10.16 -4.27 -43.98
CA LYS A 365 9.15 -4.36 -42.92
C LYS A 365 9.79 -4.45 -41.53
N LEU A 366 10.81 -5.32 -41.36
CA LEU A 366 11.50 -5.48 -40.07
C LEU A 366 12.21 -4.20 -39.64
N GLU A 367 12.83 -3.46 -40.58
CA GLU A 367 13.46 -2.17 -40.32
C GLU A 367 12.43 -1.13 -39.86
N THR A 368 11.26 -1.10 -40.49
CA THR A 368 10.13 -0.24 -40.08
C THR A 368 9.61 -0.60 -38.68
N ASP A 369 9.48 -1.90 -38.39
CA ASP A 369 9.04 -2.40 -37.08
C ASP A 369 10.07 -2.06 -35.99
N LEU A 370 11.38 -2.11 -36.28
CA LEU A 370 12.42 -1.72 -35.33
C LEU A 370 12.48 -0.21 -35.09
N GLN A 371 12.31 0.61 -36.14
CA GLN A 371 12.25 2.08 -36.01
C GLN A 371 11.02 2.56 -35.21
N THR A 372 9.89 1.87 -35.35
CA THR A 372 8.69 2.17 -34.56
C THR A 372 8.84 1.76 -33.10
N LEU A 373 9.50 0.64 -32.80
CA LEU A 373 9.81 0.25 -31.42
C LEU A 373 10.85 1.17 -30.76
N SER A 374 11.89 1.59 -31.49
CA SER A 374 12.92 2.48 -30.96
C SER A 374 12.37 3.87 -30.64
N SER A 375 11.56 4.45 -31.52
CA SER A 375 10.91 5.76 -31.30
C SER A 375 9.91 5.71 -30.14
N ARG A 376 9.15 4.62 -29.99
CA ARG A 376 8.24 4.41 -28.84
C ARG A 376 9.00 4.32 -27.51
N ARG A 377 10.16 3.67 -27.51
CA ARG A 377 11.03 3.56 -26.34
C ARG A 377 11.59 4.91 -25.90
N GLU A 378 11.96 5.76 -26.84
CA GLU A 378 12.39 7.13 -26.55
C GLU A 378 11.25 7.99 -25.93
N ALA A 379 9.99 7.64 -26.21
CA ALA A 379 8.81 8.30 -25.65
C ALA A 379 8.40 7.79 -24.24
N GLY A 380 8.87 6.60 -23.82
CA GLY A 380 8.50 5.96 -22.54
C GLY A 380 8.69 6.85 -21.31
N PRO A 381 9.85 7.51 -21.11
CA PRO A 381 10.05 8.40 -19.96
C PRO A 381 9.08 9.60 -19.94
N SER A 382 8.74 10.13 -21.11
CA SER A 382 7.77 11.22 -21.24
C SER A 382 6.34 10.76 -20.95
N MET A 383 5.98 9.53 -21.36
CA MET A 383 4.70 8.92 -21.03
C MET A 383 4.57 8.68 -19.53
N LEU A 384 5.64 8.23 -18.88
CA LEU A 384 5.66 8.00 -17.43
C LEU A 384 5.40 9.29 -16.66
N VAL A 385 6.06 10.39 -17.05
CA VAL A 385 5.83 11.71 -16.45
C VAL A 385 4.39 12.17 -16.67
N ALA A 386 3.84 12.02 -17.88
CA ALA A 386 2.45 12.39 -18.15
C ALA A 386 1.44 11.57 -17.34
N ALA A 387 1.68 10.26 -17.17
CA ALA A 387 0.85 9.38 -16.35
C ALA A 387 0.95 9.70 -14.85
N LEU A 388 2.12 10.10 -14.35
CA LEU A 388 2.29 10.55 -12.97
C LEU A 388 1.58 11.88 -12.69
N LEU A 389 1.62 12.82 -13.64
CA LEU A 389 0.87 14.08 -13.54
C LEU A 389 -0.65 13.85 -13.56
N LEU A 390 -1.10 12.90 -14.40
CA LEU A 390 -2.50 12.45 -14.41
C LEU A 390 -2.92 11.87 -13.05
N ARG A 391 -2.08 11.05 -12.42
CA ARG A 391 -2.32 10.50 -11.08
C ARG A 391 -2.37 11.59 -10.01
N ASP A 392 -1.47 12.57 -10.04
CA ASP A 392 -1.51 13.72 -9.11
C ASP A 392 -2.82 14.51 -9.25
N ALA A 393 -3.22 14.81 -10.49
CA ALA A 393 -4.46 15.53 -10.76
C ALA A 393 -5.70 14.76 -10.29
N ASN A 394 -5.74 13.44 -10.52
CA ASN A 394 -6.81 12.54 -10.04
C ASN A 394 -6.89 12.52 -8.50
N ASN A 395 -5.76 12.35 -7.82
CA ASN A 395 -5.69 12.32 -6.36
C ASN A 395 -6.10 13.65 -5.71
N ALA A 396 -5.77 14.76 -6.38
CA ALA A 396 -6.15 16.10 -5.94
C ALA A 396 -7.59 16.49 -6.32
N GLY A 397 -8.31 15.63 -7.05
CA GLY A 397 -9.67 15.89 -7.53
C GLY A 397 -9.76 17.06 -8.52
N ARG A 398 -8.69 17.31 -9.28
CA ARG A 398 -8.63 18.37 -10.30
C ARG A 398 -9.03 17.81 -11.65
N SER A 399 -9.44 18.69 -12.57
CA SER A 399 -9.60 18.30 -13.98
C SER A 399 -8.24 17.92 -14.56
N PHE A 400 -8.22 16.87 -15.37
CA PHE A 400 -6.98 16.26 -15.89
C PHE A 400 -7.01 16.05 -17.40
N GLY A 401 -7.90 16.75 -18.11
CA GLY A 401 -8.02 16.63 -19.57
C GLY A 401 -6.76 17.00 -20.34
N LYS A 402 -5.93 17.93 -19.84
CA LYS A 402 -4.68 18.33 -20.49
C LYS A 402 -3.62 17.23 -20.38
N GLU A 403 -3.53 16.62 -19.22
CA GLU A 403 -2.63 15.52 -18.89
C GLU A 403 -3.03 14.28 -19.68
N LEU A 404 -4.33 13.97 -19.75
CA LEU A 404 -4.88 12.88 -20.54
C LEU A 404 -4.65 13.07 -22.05
N GLU A 405 -4.84 14.29 -22.57
CA GLU A 405 -4.56 14.61 -23.97
C GLU A 405 -3.07 14.50 -24.30
N THR A 406 -2.20 14.96 -23.41
CA THR A 406 -0.75 14.84 -23.56
C THR A 406 -0.33 13.38 -23.59
N LEU A 407 -0.88 12.56 -22.67
CA LEU A 407 -0.62 11.13 -22.64
C LEU A 407 -1.15 10.43 -23.88
N ALA A 408 -2.34 10.79 -24.39
CA ALA A 408 -2.89 10.23 -25.62
C ALA A 408 -2.05 10.56 -26.85
N ARG A 409 -1.48 11.78 -26.94
CA ARG A 409 -0.57 12.16 -28.02
C ARG A 409 0.74 11.39 -27.97
N LEU A 410 1.27 11.15 -26.77
CA LEU A 410 2.49 10.37 -26.58
C LEU A 410 2.25 8.89 -26.85
N ALA A 411 1.12 8.33 -26.41
CA ALA A 411 0.72 6.95 -26.61
C ALA A 411 0.55 6.58 -28.10
N GLY A 412 0.05 7.52 -28.92
CA GLY A 412 -0.21 7.26 -30.34
C GLY A 412 -1.18 6.09 -30.53
N ASP A 413 -0.79 5.11 -31.36
CA ASP A 413 -1.56 3.89 -31.63
C ASP A 413 -1.21 2.73 -30.68
N ASP A 414 -0.90 3.00 -29.41
CA ASP A 414 -0.71 1.93 -28.43
C ASP A 414 -2.06 1.26 -28.10
N VAL A 415 -2.22 0.03 -28.62
CA VAL A 415 -3.42 -0.80 -28.48
C VAL A 415 -3.74 -1.08 -27.01
N GLU A 416 -2.73 -1.15 -26.14
CA GLU A 416 -2.91 -1.44 -24.71
C GLU A 416 -3.34 -0.18 -23.94
N MET A 417 -2.85 1.02 -24.31
CA MET A 417 -3.25 2.26 -23.62
C MET A 417 -4.61 2.82 -24.09
N ALA A 418 -5.00 2.58 -25.34
CA ALA A 418 -6.22 3.08 -25.95
C ALA A 418 -7.53 2.86 -25.15
N PRO A 419 -7.80 1.66 -24.56
CA PRO A 419 -9.01 1.45 -23.77
C PRO A 419 -9.00 2.29 -22.48
N HIS A 420 -7.88 2.36 -21.76
CA HIS A 420 -7.78 3.13 -20.51
C HIS A 420 -7.89 4.64 -20.76
N LEU A 421 -7.27 5.15 -21.82
CA LEU A 421 -7.44 6.55 -22.23
C LEU A 421 -8.89 6.89 -22.58
N SER A 422 -9.62 5.96 -23.20
CA SER A 422 -11.02 6.17 -23.58
C SER A 422 -11.97 6.12 -22.38
N ALA A 423 -11.70 5.26 -21.40
CA ALA A 423 -12.47 5.18 -20.16
C ALA A 423 -12.36 6.45 -19.30
N LEU A 424 -11.22 7.14 -19.33
CA LEU A 424 -11.01 8.38 -18.57
C LEU A 424 -11.59 9.65 -19.23
N LYS A 425 -11.95 9.60 -20.52
CA LYS A 425 -12.49 10.78 -21.26
C LYS A 425 -13.77 11.40 -20.66
N PRO A 426 -14.77 10.63 -20.20
CA PRO A 426 -16.01 11.20 -19.67
C PRO A 426 -15.81 11.99 -18.37
N ILE A 427 -14.80 11.63 -17.58
CA ILE A 427 -14.55 12.21 -16.25
C ILE A 427 -13.46 13.29 -16.23
N GLN A 428 -12.73 13.48 -17.34
CA GLN A 428 -11.56 14.36 -17.43
C GLN A 428 -11.83 15.85 -17.14
N GLU A 429 -13.04 16.34 -17.43
CA GLU A 429 -13.38 17.77 -17.28
C GLU A 429 -13.72 18.14 -15.84
N LYS A 430 -14.37 17.22 -15.11
CA LYS A 430 -14.80 17.42 -13.73
C LYS A 430 -13.76 16.91 -12.72
N GLY A 431 -12.97 15.91 -13.10
CA GLY A 431 -12.15 15.15 -12.17
C GLY A 431 -13.00 14.20 -11.32
N VAL A 432 -12.34 13.43 -10.45
CA VAL A 432 -13.00 12.55 -9.47
C VAL A 432 -12.99 13.20 -8.08
N ALA A 433 -13.92 12.82 -7.22
CA ALA A 433 -13.90 13.28 -5.83
C ALA A 433 -12.62 12.76 -5.15
N PRO A 434 -11.84 13.60 -4.44
CA PRO A 434 -10.66 13.13 -3.71
C PRO A 434 -11.07 12.22 -2.55
N ILE A 435 -10.20 11.27 -2.19
CA ILE A 435 -10.48 10.28 -1.13
C ILE A 435 -10.91 10.94 0.18
N ALA A 436 -10.28 12.06 0.55
CA ALA A 436 -10.63 12.81 1.77
C ALA A 436 -12.05 13.42 1.73
N GLU A 437 -12.57 13.75 0.56
CA GLU A 437 -13.95 14.22 0.39
C GLU A 437 -14.93 13.06 0.47
N ILE A 438 -14.61 11.92 -0.14
CA ILE A 438 -15.40 10.69 -0.06
C ILE A 438 -15.47 10.21 1.40
N GLU A 439 -14.35 10.20 2.14
CA GLU A 439 -14.32 9.88 3.57
C GLU A 439 -15.19 10.84 4.41
N ARG A 440 -15.14 12.14 4.11
CA ARG A 440 -15.97 13.15 4.78
C ARG A 440 -17.46 12.97 4.46
N GLY A 441 -17.79 12.59 3.22
CA GLY A 441 -19.13 12.21 2.81
C GLY A 441 -19.64 11.02 3.62
N PHE A 442 -18.81 10.00 3.81
CA PHE A 442 -19.14 8.84 4.64
C PHE A 442 -19.40 9.23 6.10
N GLN A 443 -18.57 10.08 6.69
CA GLN A 443 -18.75 10.57 8.07
C GLN A 443 -20.05 11.37 8.25
N THR A 444 -20.53 12.02 7.18
CA THR A 444 -21.81 12.74 7.17
C THR A 444 -23.01 11.79 7.03
N LEU A 445 -22.85 10.70 6.28
CA LEU A 445 -23.88 9.68 6.07
C LEU A 445 -24.06 8.75 7.27
N LYS A 446 -22.98 8.46 8.00
CA LYS A 446 -23.00 7.52 9.14
C LYS A 446 -24.10 7.80 10.17
N PRO A 447 -24.31 9.04 10.68
CA PRO A 447 -25.40 9.33 11.61
C PRO A 447 -26.80 9.08 11.03
N GLU A 448 -26.98 9.23 9.72
CA GLU A 448 -28.27 9.00 9.03
C GLU A 448 -28.54 7.50 8.86
N LEU A 449 -27.52 6.73 8.50
CA LEU A 449 -27.60 5.27 8.41
C LEU A 449 -27.93 4.64 9.78
N LEU A 450 -27.28 5.12 10.85
CA LEU A 450 -27.53 4.66 12.22
C LEU A 450 -28.86 5.16 12.82
N ARG A 451 -29.49 6.20 12.25
CA ARG A 451 -30.85 6.63 12.65
C ARG A 451 -31.93 5.85 11.94
N SER A 452 -31.68 5.44 10.70
CA SER A 452 -32.61 4.61 9.92
C SER A 452 -32.84 3.20 10.51
N THR A 453 -31.96 2.75 11.42
CA THR A 453 -32.13 1.51 12.20
C THR A 453 -33.05 1.69 13.42
N MET A 454 -33.33 2.92 13.86
CA MET A 454 -34.15 3.21 15.05
C MET A 454 -35.65 3.34 14.74
N ASP A 455 -36.04 3.66 13.51
CA ASP A 455 -37.46 3.77 13.10
C ASP A 455 -38.12 2.41 12.83
N ALA A 456 -37.36 1.30 12.89
CA ALA A 456 -37.88 -0.05 12.65
C ALA A 456 -38.34 -0.80 13.91
N ASN A 457 -38.35 -0.16 15.10
CA ASN A 457 -38.72 -0.85 16.34
C ASN A 457 -39.55 0.05 17.29
N GLU A 458 -40.86 0.14 17.03
CA GLU A 458 -41.85 0.58 18.03
C GLU A 458 -41.87 -0.43 19.19
N ASP A 459 -41.25 -0.12 20.34
CA ASP A 459 -41.83 -0.31 21.70
C ASP A 459 -40.84 -0.37 22.90
N LEU A 460 -39.51 -0.29 22.74
CA LEU A 460 -38.58 -0.52 23.88
C LEU A 460 -37.74 0.70 24.33
N TRP A 461 -38.24 1.90 24.08
CA TRP A 461 -37.84 3.12 24.83
C TRP A 461 -38.45 3.19 26.24
N ALA A 462 -39.30 2.23 26.57
CA ALA A 462 -39.82 2.01 27.91
C ALA A 462 -38.77 1.29 28.76
N SER A 463 -37.60 1.85 28.99
CA SER A 463 -37.41 2.87 30.00
C SER A 463 -35.90 3.11 29.97
N VAL A 464 -35.39 4.33 30.08
CA VAL A 464 -35.06 4.88 31.39
C VAL A 464 -34.34 3.85 32.29
N LEU A 465 -33.53 2.94 31.77
CA LEU A 465 -32.42 2.29 32.47
C LEU A 465 -31.18 3.15 32.22
N ARG A 466 -31.32 4.48 32.44
CA ARG A 466 -30.97 5.14 33.71
C ARG A 466 -29.48 4.88 33.99
N ARG A 467 -28.62 5.71 33.40
CA ARG A 467 -28.04 6.88 34.11
C ARG A 467 -27.21 6.56 35.37
N LEU A 468 -26.74 5.32 35.56
CA LEU A 468 -26.04 4.95 36.80
C LEU A 468 -24.93 3.89 36.69
N SER A 469 -24.16 3.84 35.60
CA SER A 469 -22.82 3.22 35.64
C SER A 469 -21.81 3.94 34.74
N VAL A 470 -21.38 5.11 35.23
CA VAL A 470 -19.99 5.57 35.04
C VAL A 470 -19.11 4.68 35.92
N LEU A 471 -17.94 4.28 35.39
CA LEU A 471 -16.88 3.43 35.96
C LEU A 471 -17.00 1.92 35.71
N ILE A 472 -16.17 1.48 34.75
CA ILE A 472 -15.61 0.13 34.56
C ILE A 472 -16.64 -0.99 34.34
N SER A 473 -16.72 -1.49 33.10
CA SER A 473 -17.06 -2.89 32.81
C SER A 473 -16.50 -3.24 31.43
N ILE A 474 -15.28 -3.77 31.37
CA ILE A 474 -15.01 -5.21 31.13
C ILE A 474 -15.70 -5.73 29.86
N ARG A 475 -14.84 -6.12 28.91
CA ARG A 475 -15.11 -6.92 27.71
C ARG A 475 -16.00 -8.11 28.04
N ARG A 476 -17.19 -8.18 27.45
CA ARG A 476 -17.88 -9.47 27.23
C ARG A 476 -17.27 -10.11 25.98
N VAL A 477 -16.40 -11.07 26.25
CA VAL A 477 -16.12 -12.19 25.36
C VAL A 477 -17.33 -13.14 25.45
N ASP A 478 -17.66 -13.74 24.32
CA ASP A 478 -18.71 -14.75 24.09
C ASP A 478 -20.15 -14.24 23.90
N SER A 479 -20.51 -14.06 22.63
CA SER A 479 -21.64 -14.80 22.08
C SER A 479 -21.40 -15.02 20.58
N GLN A 480 -21.04 -16.26 20.23
CA GLN A 480 -21.26 -16.77 18.88
C GLN A 480 -22.73 -16.59 18.50
N GLY A 481 -22.96 -16.24 17.24
CA GLY A 481 -24.22 -16.46 16.55
C GLY A 481 -25.13 -15.24 16.45
N GLN A 482 -25.29 -14.78 15.21
CA GLN A 482 -26.41 -13.99 14.67
C GLN A 482 -26.40 -12.48 14.96
N ASP A 483 -25.65 -11.76 14.12
CA ASP A 483 -26.14 -10.61 13.33
C ASP A 483 -25.12 -10.24 12.24
N GLU A 484 -24.82 -11.19 11.33
CA GLU A 484 -23.86 -10.97 10.24
C GLU A 484 -24.38 -10.05 9.12
N GLY A 485 -25.69 -9.73 9.10
CA GLY A 485 -26.34 -8.92 8.06
C GLY A 485 -26.89 -7.56 8.50
N GLY A 486 -26.63 -7.12 9.74
CA GLY A 486 -27.17 -5.87 10.25
C GLY A 486 -26.52 -4.63 9.63
N ILE A 487 -27.31 -3.56 9.43
CA ILE A 487 -26.86 -2.25 8.91
C ILE A 487 -25.68 -1.72 9.74
N ASP A 488 -25.73 -1.86 11.07
CA ASP A 488 -24.67 -1.44 11.99
C ASP A 488 -23.35 -2.19 11.75
N GLY A 489 -23.43 -3.49 11.41
CA GLY A 489 -22.27 -4.31 11.08
C GLY A 489 -21.62 -3.91 9.76
N ALA A 490 -22.43 -3.63 8.74
CA ALA A 490 -21.96 -3.15 7.44
C ALA A 490 -21.29 -1.77 7.55
N VAL A 491 -21.89 -0.83 8.31
CA VAL A 491 -21.32 0.50 8.56
C VAL A 491 -20.01 0.41 9.34
N ALA A 492 -19.92 -0.45 10.36
CA ALA A 492 -18.68 -0.65 11.13
C ALA A 492 -17.54 -1.26 10.30
N ARG A 493 -17.85 -2.20 9.40
CA ARG A 493 -16.86 -2.79 8.47
C ARG A 493 -16.41 -1.78 7.41
N ALA A 494 -17.34 -0.97 6.91
CA ALA A 494 -17.00 0.13 6.00
C ALA A 494 -16.06 1.15 6.67
N GLU A 495 -16.32 1.54 7.93
CA GLU A 495 -15.39 2.38 8.69
C GLU A 495 -14.02 1.75 8.89
N ALA A 496 -13.99 0.48 9.24
CA ALA A 496 -12.72 -0.24 9.43
C ALA A 496 -11.91 -0.31 8.13
N SER A 497 -12.58 -0.36 6.98
CA SER A 497 -11.95 -0.37 5.66
C SER A 497 -11.43 1.02 5.28
N LEU A 498 -12.24 2.08 5.48
CA LEU A 498 -11.79 3.47 5.28
C LEU A 498 -10.62 3.83 6.21
N ALA A 499 -10.62 3.37 7.46
CA ALA A 499 -9.49 3.59 8.38
C ALA A 499 -8.18 2.93 7.92
N LYS A 500 -8.27 1.91 7.06
CA LYS A 500 -7.13 1.25 6.40
C LYS A 500 -6.80 1.86 5.02
N ARG A 501 -7.48 2.94 4.62
CA ARG A 501 -7.43 3.53 3.26
C ARG A 501 -7.91 2.57 2.16
N ASP A 502 -8.75 1.62 2.53
CA ASP A 502 -9.35 0.66 1.60
C ASP A 502 -10.74 1.15 1.20
N LEU A 503 -10.79 1.97 0.14
CA LEU A 503 -12.03 2.52 -0.40
C LEU A 503 -12.88 1.44 -1.10
N ALA A 504 -12.24 0.47 -1.75
CA ALA A 504 -12.92 -0.63 -2.44
C ALA A 504 -13.62 -1.56 -1.44
N GLY A 505 -12.93 -1.94 -0.36
CA GLY A 505 -13.51 -2.70 0.75
C GLY A 505 -14.62 -1.93 1.47
N ALA A 506 -14.50 -0.61 1.61
CA ALA A 506 -15.57 0.22 2.16
C ALA A 506 -16.82 0.22 1.27
N ALA A 507 -16.65 0.41 -0.04
CA ALA A 507 -17.74 0.36 -1.01
C ALA A 507 -18.42 -1.02 -1.04
N ALA A 508 -17.64 -2.12 -1.07
CA ALA A 508 -18.17 -3.48 -1.06
C ALA A 508 -19.05 -3.77 0.17
N ASN A 509 -18.63 -3.33 1.36
CA ASN A 509 -19.40 -3.51 2.58
C ASN A 509 -20.73 -2.74 2.56
N LEU A 510 -20.77 -1.55 1.95
CA LEU A 510 -21.98 -0.73 1.89
C LEU A 510 -22.92 -1.14 0.75
N THR A 511 -22.41 -1.75 -0.32
CA THR A 511 -23.23 -2.29 -1.41
C THR A 511 -24.13 -3.46 -0.98
N THR A 512 -23.81 -4.12 0.14
CA THR A 512 -24.68 -5.13 0.75
C THR A 512 -25.95 -4.58 1.38
N LEU A 513 -26.07 -3.25 1.54
CA LEU A 513 -27.25 -2.59 2.10
C LEU A 513 -28.36 -2.49 1.04
N ALA A 514 -29.51 -3.11 1.32
CA ALA A 514 -30.68 -3.09 0.46
C ALA A 514 -31.82 -2.24 1.05
N GLY A 515 -32.76 -1.80 0.19
CA GLY A 515 -33.94 -1.03 0.60
C GLY A 515 -33.70 0.47 0.76
N PRO A 516 -34.54 1.20 1.53
CA PRO A 516 -34.45 2.66 1.69
C PRO A 516 -33.09 3.15 2.22
N VAL A 517 -32.39 2.31 2.98
CA VAL A 517 -31.04 2.58 3.50
C VAL A 517 -29.99 2.47 2.39
N GLY A 518 -30.14 1.53 1.46
CA GLY A 518 -29.30 1.45 0.27
C GLY A 518 -29.45 2.68 -0.62
N ASP A 519 -30.67 3.24 -0.72
CA ASP A 519 -30.93 4.47 -1.49
C ASP A 519 -30.17 5.70 -0.94
N LEU A 520 -29.96 5.77 0.38
CA LEU A 520 -29.18 6.83 1.03
C LEU A 520 -27.68 6.75 0.70
N VAL A 521 -27.16 5.55 0.46
CA VAL A 521 -25.72 5.32 0.23
C VAL A 521 -25.34 5.42 -1.26
N LYS A 522 -26.32 5.34 -2.17
CA LYS A 522 -26.10 5.41 -3.64
C LYS A 522 -25.26 6.59 -4.11
N PRO A 523 -25.48 7.85 -3.66
CA PRO A 523 -24.67 8.99 -4.11
C PRO A 523 -23.19 8.82 -3.74
N TRP A 524 -22.93 8.34 -2.52
CA TRP A 524 -21.58 8.10 -2.02
C TRP A 524 -20.89 6.94 -2.74
N LEU A 525 -21.62 5.84 -2.99
CA LEU A 525 -21.11 4.72 -3.78
C LEU A 525 -20.76 5.16 -5.20
N GLY A 526 -21.57 6.03 -5.81
CA GLY A 526 -21.26 6.58 -7.13
C GLY A 526 -19.93 7.33 -7.16
N GLU A 527 -19.68 8.19 -6.17
CA GLU A 527 -18.40 8.90 -6.04
C GLU A 527 -17.23 7.96 -5.77
N ALA A 528 -17.41 6.98 -4.88
CA ALA A 528 -16.40 5.99 -4.55
C ALA A 528 -16.03 5.11 -5.76
N TYR A 529 -17.01 4.57 -6.48
CA TYR A 529 -16.77 3.73 -7.66
C TYR A 529 -16.12 4.53 -8.79
N THR A 530 -16.54 5.77 -9.03
CA THR A 530 -15.90 6.64 -10.03
C THR A 530 -14.43 6.86 -9.70
N HIS A 531 -14.09 7.04 -8.43
CA HIS A 531 -12.69 7.19 -7.99
C HIS A 531 -11.89 5.89 -8.19
N ILE A 532 -12.47 4.74 -7.80
CA ILE A 532 -11.83 3.42 -7.93
C ILE A 532 -11.54 3.09 -9.41
N GLU A 533 -12.54 3.28 -10.28
CA GLU A 533 -12.41 3.04 -11.72
C GLU A 533 -11.34 3.93 -12.35
N ALA A 534 -11.33 5.22 -11.99
CA ALA A 534 -10.31 6.15 -12.47
C ALA A 534 -8.89 5.74 -12.03
N ASP A 535 -8.70 5.39 -10.76
CA ASP A 535 -7.38 4.96 -10.26
C ASP A 535 -6.92 3.68 -10.94
N MET A 536 -7.81 2.69 -11.16
CA MET A 536 -7.51 1.47 -11.90
C MET A 536 -6.98 1.76 -13.32
N HIS A 537 -7.67 2.61 -14.09
CA HIS A 537 -7.22 2.96 -15.45
C HIS A 537 -5.90 3.74 -15.43
N ILE A 538 -5.68 4.60 -14.43
CA ILE A 538 -4.43 5.36 -14.27
C ILE A 538 -3.26 4.43 -13.90
N GLN A 539 -3.46 3.45 -13.02
CA GLN A 539 -2.42 2.46 -12.71
C GLN A 539 -2.03 1.65 -13.95
N ALA A 540 -3.00 1.17 -14.74
CA ALA A 540 -2.71 0.44 -15.98
C ALA A 540 -1.89 1.28 -16.99
N LEU A 541 -2.16 2.59 -17.07
CA LEU A 541 -1.37 3.52 -17.91
C LEU A 541 0.05 3.70 -17.37
N LEU A 542 0.24 3.76 -16.05
CA LEU A 542 1.55 3.83 -15.42
C LEU A 542 2.37 2.56 -15.65
N ASP A 543 1.76 1.39 -15.46
CA ASP A 543 2.42 0.09 -15.68
C ASP A 543 2.89 -0.05 -17.12
N ARG A 544 2.03 0.33 -18.08
CA ARG A 544 2.39 0.33 -19.50
C ARG A 544 3.49 1.33 -19.81
N ALA A 545 3.45 2.54 -19.25
CA ALA A 545 4.52 3.52 -19.42
C ALA A 545 5.86 3.04 -18.83
N LEU A 546 5.83 2.39 -17.66
CA LEU A 546 7.00 1.78 -17.04
C LEU A 546 7.58 0.65 -17.91
N ALA A 547 6.74 -0.23 -18.45
CA ALA A 547 7.16 -1.31 -19.35
C ALA A 547 7.92 -0.78 -20.58
N LEU A 548 7.56 0.40 -21.08
CA LEU A 548 8.23 1.05 -22.22
C LEU A 548 9.57 1.71 -21.84
N THR A 549 9.84 1.94 -20.54
CA THR A 549 11.09 2.54 -20.04
C THR A 549 12.17 1.52 -19.68
N VAL A 550 11.80 0.34 -19.21
CA VAL A 550 12.75 -0.68 -18.73
C VAL A 550 13.48 -1.31 -19.91
N LYS A 551 14.81 -1.48 -19.77
CA LYS A 551 15.67 -2.15 -20.76
C LYS A 551 15.75 -3.64 -20.42
N PRO A 552 15.51 -4.56 -21.38
CA PRO A 552 15.81 -5.97 -21.16
C PRO A 552 17.31 -6.18 -20.93
#